data_AF-A0A1J6XLD9-F1
#
_entry.id   AF-A0A1J6XLD9-F1
#
_cell.length_a   1.000
_cell.length_b   1.000
_cell.length_c   1.000
_cell.angle_alpha   90.00
_cell.angle_beta   90.00
_cell.angle_gamma   90.00
#
_symmetry.space_group_name_H-M   'P 1'
#
loop_
_entity.id
_entity.type
_entity.pdbx_description
1 polymer ?
#
loop_
_entity_poly.entity_id
_entity_poly.type
_entity_poly.pdbx_seq_one_letter_code
_entity_poly.pdbx_strand_id
1 'polypeptide(L)'
;MDIMLDRARLREALTGLNAAITAFDEAAAINNDLEEAVDRPDDRSSLRDKVGDFESAWNRKRDKLNENLGSIRDQLTSIVDNWDQWDTETAAELESAGSEQTTSARIARIQ
;
A
#
# COMPACT_ATOMS: atom_id res chain seq x y z
N MET A 1 0.14 -10.98 -22.44
CA MET A 1 0.18 -10.27 -21.15
C MET A 1 1.50 -9.55 -21.12
N ASP A 2 1.48 -8.23 -21.00
CA ASP A 2 2.68 -7.39 -21.04
C ASP A 2 3.09 -7.06 -19.60
N ILE A 3 4.21 -7.63 -19.16
CA ILE A 3 4.70 -7.56 -17.77
C ILE A 3 4.98 -6.11 -17.35
N MET A 4 5.39 -5.25 -18.29
CA MET A 4 5.62 -3.83 -18.02
C MET A 4 4.29 -3.09 -17.79
N LEU A 5 3.27 -3.41 -18.58
CA LEU A 5 1.91 -2.87 -18.42
C LEU A 5 1.30 -3.28 -17.08
N ASP A 6 1.57 -4.51 -16.62
CA ASP A 6 1.09 -5.01 -15.33
C ASP A 6 1.83 -4.37 -14.14
N ARG A 7 3.12 -4.02 -14.27
CA ARG A 7 3.86 -3.27 -13.23
C ARG A 7 3.33 -1.86 -13.03
N ALA A 8 3.04 -1.13 -14.11
CA ALA A 8 2.47 0.21 -14.03
C ALA A 8 1.12 0.19 -13.29
N ARG A 9 0.28 -0.81 -13.59
CA ARG A 9 -1.00 -1.01 -12.90
C ARG A 9 -0.85 -1.36 -11.42
N LEU A 10 0.14 -2.18 -11.06
CA LEU A 10 0.43 -2.48 -9.66
C LEU A 10 0.85 -1.23 -8.88
N ARG A 11 1.67 -0.36 -9.48
CA ARG A 11 2.06 0.93 -8.87
C ARG A 11 0.87 1.87 -8.73
N GLU A 12 0.02 1.97 -9.74
CA GLU A 12 -1.21 2.77 -9.69
C GLU A 12 -2.16 2.27 -8.60
N ALA A 13 -2.35 0.95 -8.49
CA ALA A 13 -3.14 0.34 -7.44
C ALA A 13 -2.57 0.63 -6.04
N LEU A 14 -1.23 0.58 -5.88
CA LEU A 14 -0.56 0.93 -4.63
C LEU A 14 -0.80 2.41 -4.25
N THR A 15 -0.71 3.33 -5.22
CA THR A 15 -1.02 4.75 -5.00
C THR A 15 -2.48 4.95 -4.58
N GLY A 16 -3.42 4.32 -5.27
CA GLY A 16 -4.85 4.40 -4.94
C GLY A 16 -5.16 3.83 -3.55
N LEU A 17 -4.53 2.71 -3.19
CA LEU A 17 -4.67 2.10 -1.88
C LEU A 17 -4.15 3.00 -0.76
N ASN A 18 -2.99 3.63 -0.95
CA ASN A 18 -2.44 4.59 0.01
C ASN A 18 -3.38 5.80 0.19
N ALA A 19 -3.93 6.34 -0.89
CA ALA A 19 -4.89 7.43 -0.81
C ALA A 19 -6.17 7.03 -0.06
N ALA A 20 -6.66 5.80 -0.28
CA ALA A 20 -7.83 5.28 0.44
C ALA A 20 -7.55 5.14 1.95
N ILE A 21 -6.39 4.60 2.33
CA ILE A 21 -5.98 4.49 3.73
C ILE A 21 -5.94 5.89 4.38
N THR A 22 -5.28 6.85 3.75
CA THR A 22 -5.20 8.23 4.28
C THR A 22 -6.59 8.86 4.45
N ALA A 23 -7.48 8.70 3.46
CA ALA A 23 -8.84 9.24 3.56
C ALA A 23 -9.65 8.59 4.69
N PHE A 24 -9.46 7.28 4.93
CA PHE A 24 -10.10 6.59 6.06
C PHE A 24 -9.55 7.07 7.42
N ASP A 25 -8.26 7.34 7.51
CA ASP A 25 -7.62 7.89 8.71
C ASP A 25 -8.08 9.33 8.99
N GLU A 26 -8.26 10.17 7.98
CA GLU A 26 -8.76 11.53 8.15
C GLU A 26 -10.24 11.56 8.58
N ALA A 27 -11.07 10.69 7.99
CA ALA A 27 -12.48 10.56 8.35
C ALA A 27 -12.69 10.04 9.78
N ALA A 28 -11.67 9.40 10.38
CA ALA A 28 -11.69 8.92 11.75
C ALA A 28 -11.86 10.04 12.79
N ALA A 29 -11.23 11.19 12.55
CA ALA A 29 -11.14 12.27 13.54
C ALA A 29 -12.50 12.90 13.85
N ILE A 30 -13.46 12.85 12.91
CA ILE A 30 -14.78 13.49 13.04
C ILE A 30 -15.70 12.71 13.99
N ASN A 31 -15.48 11.41 14.15
CA ASN A 31 -16.41 10.52 14.86
C ASN A 31 -16.01 10.23 16.31
N ASN A 32 -14.89 10.72 16.82
CA ASN A 32 -14.48 10.43 18.21
C ASN A 32 -15.14 11.35 19.25
N ASP A 33 -15.80 12.42 18.80
CA ASP A 33 -16.34 13.47 19.67
C ASP A 33 -17.88 13.57 19.58
N LEU A 34 -18.55 12.62 18.91
CA LEU A 34 -19.99 12.66 18.68
C LEU A 34 -20.77 12.31 19.96
N GLU A 35 -20.30 11.36 20.77
CA GLU A 35 -20.87 11.04 22.10
C GLU A 35 -20.81 12.26 23.02
N GLU A 36 -19.69 12.99 23.00
CA GLU A 36 -19.52 14.21 23.78
C GLU A 36 -20.44 15.33 23.27
N ALA A 37 -20.57 15.49 21.95
CA ALA A 37 -21.45 16.49 21.34
C ALA A 37 -22.94 16.27 21.61
N VAL A 38 -23.37 15.01 21.84
CA VAL A 38 -24.77 14.68 22.17
C VAL A 38 -25.13 15.05 23.61
N ASP A 39 -24.16 14.99 24.53
CA ASP A 39 -24.31 15.32 25.95
C ASP A 39 -25.50 14.58 26.62
N ARG A 40 -26.04 15.12 27.72
CA ARG A 40 -27.14 14.53 28.50
C ARG A 40 -28.30 15.52 28.70
N PRO A 41 -29.06 15.84 27.64
CA PRO A 41 -30.23 16.70 27.78
C PRO A 41 -31.27 16.08 28.72
N ASP A 42 -31.78 16.87 29.66
CA ASP A 42 -32.72 16.42 30.72
C ASP A 42 -32.23 15.19 31.50
N ASP A 43 -30.92 15.07 31.74
CA ASP A 43 -30.27 13.92 32.38
C ASP A 43 -30.47 12.58 31.63
N ARG A 44 -30.95 12.61 30.38
CA ARG A 44 -31.18 11.41 29.56
C ARG A 44 -29.92 11.02 28.81
N SER A 45 -29.40 9.82 29.08
CA SER A 45 -28.20 9.29 28.43
C SER A 45 -28.47 8.38 27.23
N SER A 46 -29.72 7.95 26.98
CA SER A 46 -29.99 6.86 26.03
C SER A 46 -29.57 7.13 24.58
N LEU A 47 -29.58 8.39 24.13
CA LEU A 47 -29.06 8.77 22.82
C LEU A 47 -27.53 8.78 22.83
N ARG A 48 -26.92 9.37 23.86
CA ARG A 48 -25.48 9.40 24.09
C ARG A 48 -24.88 8.00 24.12
N ASP A 49 -25.49 7.09 24.89
CA ASP A 49 -25.03 5.70 25.03
C ASP A 49 -25.07 4.96 23.69
N LYS A 50 -26.14 5.14 22.90
CA LYS A 50 -26.22 4.57 21.54
C LYS A 50 -25.17 5.14 20.59
N VAL A 51 -24.84 6.42 20.74
CA VAL A 51 -23.78 7.06 19.95
C VAL A 51 -22.41 6.53 20.37
N GLY A 52 -22.12 6.41 21.67
CA GLY A 52 -20.87 5.79 22.15
C GLY A 52 -20.71 4.32 21.70
N ASP A 53 -21.80 3.55 21.68
CA ASP A 53 -21.81 2.19 21.12
C ASP A 53 -21.47 2.18 19.62
N PHE A 54 -22.06 3.13 18.86
CA PHE A 54 -21.78 3.29 17.45
C PHE A 54 -20.32 3.70 17.19
N GLU A 55 -19.81 4.69 17.91
CA GLU A 55 -18.41 5.15 17.80
C GLU A 55 -17.44 4.00 18.10
N SER A 56 -17.67 3.28 19.20
CA SER A 56 -16.86 2.13 19.59
C SER A 56 -16.85 1.05 18.50
N ALA A 57 -18.02 0.72 17.93
CA ALA A 57 -18.12 -0.28 16.88
C ALA A 57 -17.48 0.20 15.56
N TRP A 58 -17.66 1.47 15.22
CA TRP A 58 -17.05 2.11 14.06
C TRP A 58 -15.53 2.10 14.14
N ASN A 59 -14.97 2.55 15.27
CA ASN A 59 -13.54 2.57 15.52
C ASN A 59 -12.92 1.18 15.36
N ARG A 60 -13.48 0.15 16.01
CA ARG A 60 -12.99 -1.24 15.87
C ARG A 60 -13.04 -1.74 14.42
N LYS A 61 -14.11 -1.46 13.69
CA LYS A 61 -14.24 -1.89 12.28
C LYS A 61 -13.24 -1.17 11.39
N ARG A 62 -13.03 0.13 11.62
CA ARG A 62 -12.06 0.94 10.88
C ARG A 62 -10.64 0.46 11.15
N ASP A 63 -10.26 0.24 12.40
CA ASP A 63 -8.91 -0.22 12.74
C ASP A 63 -8.60 -1.55 12.05
N LYS A 64 -9.57 -2.49 12.05
CA LYS A 64 -9.45 -3.74 11.31
C LYS A 64 -9.37 -3.56 9.79
N LEU A 65 -10.10 -2.59 9.23
CA LEU A 65 -10.01 -2.27 7.80
C LEU A 65 -8.62 -1.72 7.46
N ASN A 66 -8.09 -0.80 8.27
CA ASN A 66 -6.75 -0.24 8.11
C ASN A 66 -5.65 -1.31 8.20
N GLU A 67 -5.76 -2.24 9.14
CA GLU A 67 -4.85 -3.41 9.22
C GLU A 67 -4.87 -4.24 7.93
N ASN A 68 -6.06 -4.54 7.41
CA ASN A 68 -6.20 -5.31 6.17
C ASN A 68 -5.65 -4.55 4.96
N LEU A 69 -5.96 -3.26 4.83
CA LEU A 69 -5.47 -2.42 3.73
C LEU A 69 -3.94 -2.26 3.81
N GLY A 70 -3.39 -2.10 5.02
CA GLY A 70 -1.95 -2.09 5.26
C GLY A 70 -1.30 -3.41 4.84
N SER A 71 -1.89 -4.55 5.19
CA SER A 71 -1.38 -5.86 4.77
C SER A 71 -1.36 -6.03 3.24
N ILE A 72 -2.42 -5.61 2.55
CA ILE A 72 -2.49 -5.65 1.07
C ILE A 72 -1.43 -4.73 0.47
N ARG A 73 -1.27 -3.52 1.01
CA ARG A 73 -0.24 -2.57 0.59
C ARG A 73 1.14 -3.19 0.71
N ASP A 74 1.45 -3.79 1.85
CA ASP A 74 2.77 -4.38 2.10
C ASP A 74 3.06 -5.55 1.14
N GLN A 75 2.05 -6.36 0.82
CA GLN A 75 2.17 -7.40 -0.21
C GLN A 75 2.42 -6.81 -1.60
N LEU A 76 1.67 -5.78 -2.01
CA LEU A 76 1.84 -5.13 -3.30
C LEU A 76 3.22 -4.47 -3.43
N THR A 77 3.67 -3.76 -2.38
CA THR A 77 5.01 -3.19 -2.30
C THR A 77 6.07 -4.27 -2.46
N SER A 78 5.96 -5.38 -1.72
CA SER A 78 6.91 -6.48 -1.82
C SER A 78 6.98 -7.09 -3.23
N ILE A 79 5.83 -7.21 -3.92
CA ILE A 79 5.81 -7.68 -5.31
C ILE A 79 6.56 -6.69 -6.22
N VAL A 80 6.27 -5.40 -6.11
CA VAL A 80 6.92 -4.36 -6.93
C VAL A 80 8.43 -4.33 -6.67
N ASP A 81 8.85 -4.35 -5.41
CA ASP A 81 10.26 -4.29 -5.02
C ASP A 81 11.04 -5.50 -5.53
N ASN A 82 10.48 -6.72 -5.39
CA ASN A 82 11.12 -7.94 -5.88
C ASN A 82 11.29 -7.92 -7.41
N TRP A 83 10.31 -7.36 -8.14
CA TRP A 83 10.43 -7.20 -9.59
C TRP A 83 11.46 -6.15 -9.97
N ASP A 84 11.51 -5.03 -9.27
CA ASP A 84 12.50 -3.97 -9.51
C ASP A 84 13.92 -4.47 -9.24
N GLN A 85 14.09 -5.28 -8.20
CA GLN A 85 15.35 -5.97 -7.90
C GLN A 85 15.72 -6.95 -9.01
N TRP A 86 14.81 -7.85 -9.41
CA TRP A 86 15.06 -8.83 -10.46
C TRP A 86 15.42 -8.18 -11.79
N ASP A 87 14.73 -7.10 -12.17
CA ASP A 87 14.98 -6.33 -13.41
C ASP A 87 16.39 -5.74 -13.40
N THR A 88 16.80 -5.18 -12.25
CA THR A 88 18.15 -4.60 -12.07
C THR A 88 19.24 -5.67 -12.12
N GLU A 89 19.06 -6.78 -11.41
CA GLU A 89 20.02 -7.89 -11.36
C GLU A 89 20.19 -8.52 -12.75
N THR A 90 19.08 -8.80 -13.43
CA THR A 90 19.09 -9.40 -14.78
C THR A 90 19.76 -8.48 -15.80
N ALA A 91 19.49 -7.16 -15.74
CA ALA A 91 20.16 -6.20 -16.62
C ALA A 91 21.68 -6.19 -16.42
N ALA A 92 22.14 -6.20 -15.17
CA ALA A 92 23.57 -6.26 -14.84
C ALA A 92 24.23 -7.56 -15.34
N GLU A 93 23.56 -8.71 -15.17
CA GLU A 93 24.05 -10.00 -15.67
C GLU A 93 24.17 -10.01 -17.19
N LEU A 94 23.18 -9.46 -17.91
CA LEU A 94 23.20 -9.37 -19.37
C LEU A 94 24.29 -8.43 -19.89
N GLU A 95 24.52 -7.29 -19.24
CA GLU A 95 25.63 -6.38 -19.57
C GLU A 95 27.00 -7.05 -19.35
N SER A 96 27.14 -7.79 -18.24
CA SER A 96 28.35 -8.56 -17.95
C SER A 96 28.60 -9.65 -19.01
N ALA A 97 27.58 -10.44 -19.34
CA ALA A 97 27.69 -11.48 -20.37
C ALA A 97 28.03 -10.90 -21.77
N GLY A 98 27.44 -9.76 -22.13
CA GLY A 98 27.74 -9.08 -23.38
C GLY A 98 29.18 -8.53 -23.45
N SER A 99 29.67 -7.98 -22.35
CA SER A 99 31.04 -7.41 -22.27
C SER A 99 32.13 -8.50 -22.30
N GLU A 100 31.89 -9.67 -21.70
CA GLU A 100 32.76 -10.85 -21.84
C GLU A 100 32.83 -11.38 -23.29
N GLN A 101 31.68 -11.45 -23.96
CA GLN A 101 31.59 -11.92 -25.34
C GLN A 101 32.31 -10.96 -26.32
N THR A 102 32.21 -9.65 -26.08
CA THR A 102 32.91 -8.63 -26.88
C THR A 102 34.43 -8.69 -26.69
N THR A 103 34.88 -9.01 -25.47
CA THR A 103 36.31 -9.15 -25.14
C THR A 103 36.91 -10.39 -25.80
N SER A 104 36.25 -11.55 -25.70
CA SER A 104 36.64 -12.78 -26.39
C SER A 104 36.69 -12.61 -27.90
N ALA A 105 35.70 -11.93 -28.50
CA ALA A 105 35.67 -11.67 -29.94
C ALA A 105 36.79 -10.74 -30.42
N ARG A 106 37.24 -9.78 -29.58
CA ARG A 106 38.37 -8.89 -29.90
C ARG A 106 39.72 -9.62 -29.84
N ILE A 107 39.93 -10.49 -28.85
CA ILE A 107 41.16 -11.26 -28.71
C ILE A 107 41.33 -12.21 -29.91
N ALA A 108 40.26 -12.87 -30.34
CA ALA A 108 40.28 -13.80 -31.47
C ALA A 108 40.57 -13.16 -32.84
N ARG A 109 40.45 -11.82 -32.97
CA ARG A 109 40.68 -11.10 -34.24
C ARG A 109 42.11 -10.55 -34.39
N ILE A 110 42.92 -10.60 -33.33
CA ILE A 110 44.30 -10.10 -33.29
C ILE A 110 45.32 -11.25 -33.46
N GLN A 111 44.84 -12.51 -33.45
CA GLN A 111 45.61 -13.71 -33.79
C GLN A 111 45.37 -14.14 -35.23
#